data_AF-A0A2T0GXL5-F1
#
_entry.id   AF-A0A2T0GXL5-F1
#
_cell.length_a   1.000
_cell.length_b   1.000
_cell.length_c   1.000
_cell.angle_alpha   90.00
_cell.angle_beta   90.00
_cell.angle_gamma   90.00
#
_symmetry.space_group_name_H-M   'P 1'
#
loop_
_entity.id
_entity.type
_entity.pdbx_description
1 polymer ?
#
loop_
_entity_poly.entity_id
_entity_poly.type
_entity_poly.pdbx_seq_one_letter_code
_entity_poly.pdbx_strand_id
1 'polypeptide(L)'
;MHKSRLPKAGARNLLFGLLALLLAATGAVAAPGQSAAAPDLSVREIQMDLAGLGYLPWEGVDGIDGPQTSGAITKFQSAQCLTVDGIAGPNTNTALTDKVKEVQRAAGTVADGVYGLWTVQAVKFYQRDHNLTYDGIAGPQTMGSMGIERRKGCSDDVEGLPYPSTYTKQVQWNLAGMGYLPWSGIDGIVGPQTRSATMDFQRDACISTDAIAGPVTGDHMSQQVKKIQRATGTPADGAYGPNTRAAVEDYQRDHGLAVDGMAGPNTMSEMGISRTMCDYPSGDPAPPADGSTREKIVAIAAGEHGYQEINGSNCQKYGGMCEPWCAKFGTWVWQQAGVDVPSYWFTGDWYMWGRSNGHSVPASRGFSDIKPGDAVFWGSGPSSVSSSVHVDLVESVNADGTLNLIGGNVSNAVSRKYNVDPYSANIYGYTRP
;
A
#
# COMPACT_ATOMS: atom_id res chain seq x y z
N MET A 1 83.04 14.52 52.02
CA MET A 1 83.78 13.25 52.22
C MET A 1 83.80 12.49 50.90
N HIS A 2 85.02 12.15 50.44
CA HIS A 2 85.44 11.10 49.49
C HIS A 2 84.54 10.75 48.28
N LYS A 3 85.01 10.64 47.03
CA LYS A 3 86.34 10.73 46.42
C LYS A 3 86.15 10.91 44.91
N SER A 4 87.08 11.66 44.35
CA SER A 4 87.39 11.90 42.94
C SER A 4 87.72 10.63 42.14
N ARG A 5 87.52 10.68 40.80
CA ARG A 5 88.57 10.59 39.76
C ARG A 5 88.01 10.68 38.32
N LEU A 6 88.40 11.76 37.64
CA LEU A 6 88.58 11.91 36.18
C LEU A 6 89.74 10.99 35.68
N PRO A 7 90.18 10.96 34.39
CA PRO A 7 89.52 11.14 33.07
C PRO A 7 90.05 10.15 31.97
N LYS A 8 89.65 10.38 30.69
CA LYS A 8 90.42 10.26 29.41
C LYS A 8 89.91 9.30 28.32
N ALA A 9 89.29 9.93 27.32
CA ALA A 9 89.65 9.97 25.89
C ALA A 9 90.53 8.87 25.26
N GLY A 10 90.13 8.47 24.05
CA GLY A 10 90.98 7.79 23.05
C GLY A 10 90.22 6.65 22.35
N ALA A 11 89.31 6.94 21.43
CA ALA A 11 89.58 7.03 19.99
C ALA A 11 89.69 5.67 19.26
N ARG A 12 88.89 5.57 18.18
CA ARG A 12 89.11 4.83 16.92
C ARG A 12 88.56 3.40 16.78
N ASN A 13 87.53 3.35 15.93
CA ASN A 13 87.43 2.55 14.69
C ASN A 13 86.52 1.31 14.68
N LEU A 14 85.59 1.36 13.70
CA LEU A 14 84.92 0.27 12.97
C LEU A 14 83.82 -0.43 13.80
N LEU A 15 82.56 -0.48 13.38
CA LEU A 15 82.08 -1.00 12.11
C LEU A 15 80.86 -0.25 11.56
N PHE A 16 80.83 -0.27 10.23
CA PHE A 16 79.82 0.16 9.28
C PHE A 16 78.37 -0.17 9.66
N GLY A 17 77.49 0.78 9.33
CA GLY A 17 76.04 0.59 9.31
C GLY A 17 75.65 -0.57 8.40
N LEU A 18 74.90 -1.50 8.98
CA LEU A 18 74.20 -2.53 8.23
C LEU A 18 72.87 -1.95 7.74
N LEU A 19 72.89 -1.48 6.50
CA LEU A 19 71.72 -1.45 5.65
C LEU A 19 71.42 -2.91 5.25
N ALA A 20 70.50 -3.56 5.98
CA ALA A 20 69.96 -4.85 5.60
C ALA A 20 68.46 -4.72 5.37
N LEU A 21 68.10 -4.80 4.09
CA LEU A 21 66.75 -5.03 3.58
C LEU A 21 66.19 -6.30 4.24
N LEU A 22 65.15 -6.18 5.06
CA LEU A 22 64.33 -7.30 5.52
C LEU A 22 62.87 -6.92 5.31
N LEU A 23 62.25 -7.59 4.34
CA LEU A 23 60.81 -7.60 4.12
C LEU A 23 60.13 -8.03 5.43
N ALA A 24 59.44 -7.11 6.09
CA ALA A 24 58.30 -7.43 6.93
C ALA A 24 57.07 -6.89 6.19
N ALA A 25 56.47 -7.75 5.37
CA ALA A 25 55.11 -7.53 4.90
C ALA A 25 54.18 -7.61 6.12
N THR A 26 54.02 -6.51 6.84
CA THR A 26 52.84 -6.31 7.67
C THR A 26 51.69 -6.07 6.71
N GLY A 27 51.08 -7.16 6.26
CA GLY A 27 49.75 -7.11 5.69
C GLY A 27 48.83 -6.52 6.74
N ALA A 28 48.55 -5.23 6.63
CA ALA A 28 47.27 -4.73 7.06
C ALA A 28 46.28 -5.51 6.20
N VAL A 29 45.66 -6.53 6.79
CA VAL A 29 44.47 -7.14 6.21
C VAL A 29 43.45 -6.01 6.22
N ALA A 30 43.34 -5.30 5.10
CA ALA A 30 42.17 -4.52 4.82
C ALA A 30 41.02 -5.50 4.90
N ALA A 31 40.18 -5.36 5.92
CA ALA A 31 38.94 -6.11 6.02
C ALA A 31 38.19 -5.88 4.69
N PRO A 32 37.84 -6.94 3.93
CA PRO A 32 37.05 -6.76 2.73
C PRO A 32 35.64 -6.33 3.17
N GLY A 33 35.21 -5.16 2.67
CA GLY A 33 33.81 -4.74 2.71
C GLY A 33 33.39 -3.95 3.95
N GLN A 34 33.90 -2.72 4.11
CA GLN A 34 32.99 -1.67 4.57
C GLN A 34 32.13 -1.31 3.36
N SER A 35 30.97 -1.99 3.28
CA SER A 35 29.89 -1.67 2.35
C SER A 35 29.61 -0.17 2.42
N ALA A 36 29.31 0.45 1.27
CA ALA A 36 28.64 1.74 1.26
C ALA A 36 27.48 1.69 2.26
N ALA A 37 27.28 2.76 3.04
CA ALA A 37 26.15 2.85 3.96
C ALA A 37 24.88 2.48 3.20
N ALA A 38 24.12 1.51 3.70
CA ALA A 38 22.91 1.04 3.04
C ALA A 38 21.95 2.21 2.83
N PRO A 39 21.11 2.18 1.78
CA PRO A 39 20.11 3.21 1.57
C PRO A 39 19.20 3.35 2.80
N ASP A 40 19.07 4.57 3.31
CA ASP A 40 18.09 4.92 4.33
C ASP A 40 16.79 5.30 3.61
N LEU A 41 15.89 4.32 3.45
CA LEU A 41 14.60 4.52 2.79
C LEU A 41 13.57 4.89 3.84
N SER A 42 12.76 5.90 3.55
CA SER A 42 11.56 6.16 4.34
C SER A 42 10.59 4.97 4.24
N VAL A 43 9.75 4.78 5.27
CA VAL A 43 8.68 3.75 5.28
C VAL A 43 7.85 3.80 4.00
N ARG A 44 7.59 5.02 3.50
CA ARG A 44 6.79 5.24 2.32
C ARG A 44 7.48 4.81 1.03
N GLU A 45 8.79 5.05 0.91
CA GLU A 45 9.58 4.55 -0.22
C GLU A 45 9.64 3.02 -0.20
N ILE A 46 9.83 2.41 0.97
CA ILE A 46 9.76 0.95 1.13
C ILE A 46 8.40 0.40 0.65
N GLN A 47 7.31 1.04 1.05
CA GLN A 47 5.96 0.65 0.62
C GLN A 47 5.77 0.84 -0.90
N MET A 48 6.23 1.94 -1.47
CA MET A 48 6.17 2.19 -2.92
C MET A 48 6.95 1.13 -3.70
N ASP A 49 8.16 0.80 -3.24
CA ASP A 49 8.99 -0.24 -3.84
C ASP A 49 8.30 -1.60 -3.74
N LEU A 50 7.82 -1.97 -2.55
CA LEU A 50 7.08 -3.22 -2.37
C LEU A 50 5.80 -3.27 -3.22
N ALA A 51 5.11 -2.15 -3.39
CA ALA A 51 3.90 -2.09 -4.20
C ALA A 51 4.20 -2.22 -5.69
N GLY A 52 5.20 -1.49 -6.18
CA GLY A 52 5.70 -1.59 -7.54
C GLY A 52 6.25 -2.98 -7.89
N LEU A 53 6.85 -3.69 -6.94
CA LEU A 53 7.33 -5.07 -7.12
C LEU A 53 6.24 -6.14 -6.87
N GLY A 54 5.01 -5.72 -6.56
CA GLY A 54 3.84 -6.56 -6.39
C GLY A 54 3.79 -7.36 -5.08
N TYR A 55 4.46 -6.90 -4.03
CA TYR A 55 4.42 -7.48 -2.68
C TYR A 55 3.40 -6.79 -1.75
N LEU A 56 3.09 -5.52 -2.04
CA LEU A 56 2.12 -4.68 -1.34
C LEU A 56 1.05 -4.16 -2.33
N PRO A 57 -0.23 -4.05 -1.96
CA PRO A 57 -1.20 -3.31 -2.78
C PRO A 57 -0.90 -1.80 -2.75
N TRP A 58 -1.17 -1.07 -3.84
CA TRP A 58 -0.93 0.39 -3.88
C TRP A 58 -1.75 1.17 -2.84
N GLU A 59 -2.91 0.65 -2.40
CA GLU A 59 -3.66 1.22 -1.29
C GLU A 59 -2.95 1.13 0.08
N GLY A 60 -1.94 0.27 0.21
CA GLY A 60 -1.16 0.06 1.42
C GLY A 60 0.06 0.97 1.56
N VAL A 61 0.31 1.86 0.60
CA VAL A 61 1.34 2.89 0.70
C VAL A 61 0.75 4.04 1.51
N ASP A 62 0.95 4.12 2.80
CA ASP A 62 0.37 5.17 3.66
C ASP A 62 1.43 5.98 4.43
N GLY A 63 2.69 5.57 4.33
CA GLY A 63 3.81 6.11 5.09
C GLY A 63 3.88 5.63 6.54
N ILE A 64 3.02 4.69 6.94
CA ILE A 64 2.94 4.14 8.29
C ILE A 64 3.61 2.75 8.31
N ASP A 65 4.53 2.53 9.24
CA ASP A 65 5.17 1.22 9.40
C ASP A 65 4.22 0.28 10.13
N GLY A 66 3.27 -0.23 9.35
CA GLY A 66 2.16 -1.02 9.82
C GLY A 66 2.25 -2.50 9.43
N PRO A 67 1.21 -3.25 9.76
CA PRO A 67 1.14 -4.68 9.49
C PRO A 67 1.20 -5.07 8.01
N GLN A 68 0.66 -4.24 7.12
CA GLN A 68 0.78 -4.47 5.67
C GLN A 68 2.22 -4.30 5.20
N THR A 69 2.91 -3.28 5.70
CA THR A 69 4.32 -2.99 5.38
C THR A 69 5.21 -4.15 5.80
N SER A 70 5.17 -4.55 7.07
CA SER A 70 5.90 -5.72 7.59
C SER A 70 5.52 -7.04 6.89
N GLY A 71 4.23 -7.24 6.60
CA GLY A 71 3.74 -8.39 5.83
C GLY A 71 4.22 -8.42 4.37
N ALA A 72 4.46 -7.27 3.75
CA ALA A 72 5.06 -7.18 2.42
C ALA A 72 6.58 -7.35 2.47
N ILE A 73 7.24 -6.80 3.50
CA ILE A 73 8.68 -6.96 3.75
C ILE A 73 9.03 -8.44 3.93
N THR A 74 8.29 -9.19 4.76
CA THR A 74 8.54 -10.64 4.95
C THR A 74 8.47 -11.43 3.64
N LYS A 75 7.49 -11.14 2.78
CA LYS A 75 7.38 -11.77 1.45
C LYS A 75 8.58 -11.45 0.56
N PHE A 76 9.02 -10.19 0.56
CA PHE A 76 10.17 -9.76 -0.20
C PHE A 76 11.48 -10.39 0.33
N GLN A 77 11.67 -10.40 1.64
CA GLN A 77 12.82 -11.02 2.30
C GLN A 77 12.92 -12.51 1.95
N SER A 78 11.81 -13.24 2.05
CA SER A 78 11.73 -14.64 1.64
C SER A 78 12.12 -14.81 0.17
N ALA A 79 11.57 -13.98 -0.73
CA ALA A 79 11.92 -14.01 -2.15
C ALA A 79 13.40 -13.71 -2.45
N GLN A 80 14.09 -12.93 -1.59
CA GLN A 80 15.47 -12.52 -1.81
C GLN A 80 16.49 -13.29 -0.96
N CYS A 81 16.09 -14.38 -0.29
CA CYS A 81 16.92 -15.17 0.62
C CYS A 81 17.54 -14.32 1.75
N LEU A 82 16.74 -13.42 2.31
CA LEU A 82 17.11 -12.61 3.47
C LEU A 82 16.54 -13.22 4.75
N THR A 83 17.03 -12.77 5.90
CA THR A 83 16.37 -13.02 7.19
C THR A 83 14.93 -12.52 7.12
N VAL A 84 13.97 -13.41 7.40
CA VAL A 84 12.53 -13.09 7.36
C VAL A 84 12.08 -12.63 8.74
N ASP A 85 12.31 -11.37 9.04
CA ASP A 85 11.94 -10.72 10.31
C ASP A 85 10.87 -9.63 10.15
N GLY A 86 10.50 -9.30 8.90
CA GLY A 86 9.52 -8.26 8.59
C GLY A 86 10.04 -6.83 8.77
N ILE A 87 11.35 -6.66 8.99
CA ILE A 87 12.00 -5.38 9.23
C ILE A 87 12.81 -4.96 8.00
N ALA A 88 12.58 -3.74 7.53
CA ALA A 88 13.35 -3.13 6.44
C ALA A 88 14.71 -2.61 6.95
N GLY A 89 15.58 -3.54 7.35
CA GLY A 89 16.97 -3.23 7.74
C GLY A 89 17.90 -3.02 6.53
N PRO A 90 19.20 -2.73 6.76
CA PRO A 90 20.18 -2.42 5.72
C PRO A 90 20.22 -3.42 4.54
N ASN A 91 20.13 -4.72 4.85
CA ASN A 91 20.15 -5.78 3.82
C ASN A 91 18.85 -5.80 3.01
N THR A 92 17.71 -5.59 3.66
CA THR A 92 16.38 -5.49 3.01
C THR A 92 16.33 -4.27 2.11
N ASN A 93 16.74 -3.09 2.60
CA ASN A 93 16.73 -1.84 1.83
C ASN A 93 17.63 -1.94 0.60
N THR A 94 18.86 -2.45 0.77
CA THR A 94 19.78 -2.67 -0.35
C THR A 94 19.16 -3.59 -1.40
N ALA A 95 18.58 -4.72 -0.98
CA ALA A 95 17.94 -5.64 -1.91
C ALA A 95 16.71 -5.03 -2.61
N LEU A 96 15.88 -4.26 -1.90
CA LEU A 96 14.74 -3.54 -2.48
C LEU A 96 15.21 -2.56 -3.55
N THR A 97 16.12 -1.65 -3.19
CA THR A 97 16.70 -0.65 -4.09
C THR A 97 17.32 -1.30 -5.31
N ASP A 98 18.11 -2.36 -5.15
CA ASP A 98 18.75 -3.05 -6.27
C ASP A 98 17.71 -3.68 -7.21
N LYS A 99 16.67 -4.32 -6.65
CA LYS A 99 15.58 -4.91 -7.43
C LYS A 99 14.77 -3.86 -8.20
N VAL A 100 14.51 -2.70 -7.59
CA VAL A 100 13.87 -1.57 -8.27
C VAL A 100 14.76 -1.05 -9.41
N LYS A 101 16.07 -0.92 -9.20
CA LYS A 101 17.01 -0.51 -10.25
C LYS A 101 17.08 -1.52 -11.40
N GLU A 102 16.96 -2.82 -11.15
CA GLU A 102 16.83 -3.82 -12.22
C GLU A 102 15.59 -3.55 -13.09
N VAL A 103 14.44 -3.33 -12.45
CA VAL A 103 13.18 -2.99 -13.15
C VAL A 103 13.34 -1.69 -13.93
N GLN A 104 13.89 -0.64 -13.34
CA GLN A 104 14.07 0.66 -13.98
C GLN A 104 14.95 0.58 -15.24
N ARG A 105 16.07 -0.17 -15.16
CA ARG A 105 16.94 -0.40 -16.32
C ARG A 105 16.21 -1.17 -17.42
N ALA A 106 15.48 -2.22 -17.07
CA ALA A 106 14.72 -3.01 -18.05
C ALA A 106 13.56 -2.22 -18.68
N ALA A 107 12.91 -1.35 -17.91
CA ALA A 107 11.84 -0.47 -18.38
C ALA A 107 12.36 0.78 -19.13
N GLY A 108 13.68 1.01 -19.19
CA GLY A 108 14.28 2.13 -19.91
C GLY A 108 14.13 3.49 -19.24
N THR A 109 14.08 3.53 -17.91
CA THR A 109 14.01 4.77 -17.11
C THR A 109 15.25 4.95 -16.22
N VAL A 110 15.37 6.11 -15.56
CA VAL A 110 16.47 6.42 -14.64
C VAL A 110 16.47 5.42 -13.48
N ALA A 111 17.63 4.81 -13.21
CA ALA A 111 17.80 3.81 -12.16
C ALA A 111 18.14 4.45 -10.81
N ASP A 112 17.24 5.30 -10.29
CA ASP A 112 17.41 5.97 -8.99
C ASP A 112 17.15 5.04 -7.79
N GLY A 113 16.47 3.90 -8.01
CA GLY A 113 16.15 2.91 -7.00
C GLY A 113 14.90 3.18 -6.18
N VAL A 114 14.03 4.08 -6.64
CA VAL A 114 12.71 4.34 -6.04
C VAL A 114 11.61 4.04 -7.06
N TYR A 115 10.60 3.26 -6.66
CA TYR A 115 9.46 2.91 -7.52
C TYR A 115 8.41 4.04 -7.53
N GLY A 116 8.85 5.25 -7.89
CA GLY A 116 8.03 6.45 -8.01
C GLY A 116 7.19 6.50 -9.29
N LEU A 117 6.49 7.62 -9.49
CA LEU A 117 5.59 7.84 -10.64
C LEU A 117 6.27 7.56 -12.00
N TRP A 118 7.52 7.97 -12.17
CA TRP A 118 8.29 7.75 -13.39
C TRP A 118 8.58 6.26 -13.65
N THR A 119 8.85 5.50 -12.59
CA THR A 119 9.05 4.04 -12.66
C THR A 119 7.74 3.34 -13.02
N VAL A 120 6.63 3.69 -12.34
CA VAL A 120 5.29 3.17 -12.65
C VAL A 120 4.94 3.41 -14.12
N GLN A 121 5.17 4.62 -14.63
CA GLN A 121 4.86 4.96 -16.00
C GLN A 121 5.74 4.23 -17.01
N ALA A 122 7.05 4.11 -16.75
CA ALA A 122 7.96 3.36 -17.60
C ALA A 122 7.58 1.88 -17.67
N VAL A 123 7.20 1.28 -16.53
CA VAL A 123 6.75 -0.10 -16.46
C VAL A 123 5.42 -0.28 -17.21
N LYS A 124 4.48 0.66 -17.11
CA LYS A 124 3.27 0.68 -17.94
C LYS A 124 3.57 0.70 -19.43
N PHE A 125 4.49 1.55 -19.88
CA PHE A 125 4.89 1.58 -21.29
C PHE A 125 5.54 0.27 -21.72
N TYR A 126 6.43 -0.28 -20.91
CA TYR A 126 7.00 -1.61 -21.15
C TYR A 126 5.91 -2.67 -21.27
N GLN A 127 4.96 -2.71 -20.32
CA GLN A 127 3.85 -3.66 -20.31
C GLN A 127 2.98 -3.56 -21.55
N ARG A 128 2.64 -2.34 -21.99
CA ARG A 128 1.90 -2.11 -23.23
C ARG A 128 2.65 -2.69 -24.44
N ASP A 129 3.93 -2.40 -24.55
CA ASP A 129 4.75 -2.79 -25.71
C ASP A 129 5.03 -4.31 -25.73
N HIS A 130 4.85 -5.00 -24.60
CA HIS A 130 5.03 -6.46 -24.43
C HIS A 130 3.71 -7.23 -24.22
N ASN A 131 2.55 -6.60 -24.43
CA ASN A 131 1.21 -7.20 -24.25
C ASN A 131 0.99 -7.83 -22.86
N LEU A 132 1.47 -7.16 -21.81
CA LEU A 132 1.25 -7.54 -20.42
C LEU A 132 0.10 -6.73 -19.80
N THR A 133 -0.33 -7.11 -18.60
CA THR A 133 -1.28 -6.31 -17.80
C THR A 133 -0.74 -4.90 -17.62
N TYR A 134 -1.49 -3.88 -18.07
CA TYR A 134 -1.11 -2.48 -17.99
C TYR A 134 -1.46 -1.88 -16.61
N ASP A 135 -0.75 -2.31 -15.57
CA ASP A 135 -1.01 -1.90 -14.18
C ASP A 135 0.14 -1.10 -13.56
N GLY A 136 1.31 -1.06 -14.20
CA GLY A 136 2.51 -0.41 -13.69
C GLY A 136 3.17 -1.15 -12.53
N ILE A 137 2.83 -2.43 -12.35
CA ILE A 137 3.41 -3.32 -11.34
C ILE A 137 4.40 -4.26 -12.04
N ALA A 138 5.64 -4.24 -11.58
CA ALA A 138 6.66 -5.23 -11.92
C ALA A 138 6.43 -6.54 -11.13
N GLY A 139 5.26 -7.16 -11.34
CA GLY A 139 4.91 -8.44 -10.74
C GLY A 139 5.62 -9.63 -11.42
N PRO A 140 5.27 -10.87 -11.07
CA PRO A 140 5.91 -12.07 -11.63
C PRO A 140 5.95 -12.12 -13.16
N GLN A 141 4.85 -11.79 -13.83
CA GLN A 141 4.77 -11.80 -15.30
C GLN A 141 5.64 -10.69 -15.92
N THR A 142 5.55 -9.47 -15.38
CA THR A 142 6.35 -8.33 -15.83
C THR A 142 7.85 -8.57 -15.65
N MET A 143 8.28 -8.99 -14.47
CA MET A 143 9.69 -9.32 -14.21
C MET A 143 10.18 -10.50 -15.06
N GLY A 144 9.35 -11.52 -15.25
CA GLY A 144 9.66 -12.64 -16.14
C GLY A 144 9.91 -12.17 -17.58
N SER A 145 9.07 -11.28 -18.11
CA SER A 145 9.26 -10.66 -19.43
C SER A 145 10.53 -9.80 -19.49
N MET A 146 10.85 -9.10 -18.40
CA MET A 146 12.07 -8.28 -18.29
C MET A 146 13.35 -9.11 -18.12
N GLY A 147 13.26 -10.44 -18.00
CA GLY A 147 14.40 -11.30 -17.69
C GLY A 147 14.95 -11.11 -16.27
N ILE A 148 14.15 -10.53 -15.38
CA ILE A 148 14.51 -10.27 -13.98
C ILE A 148 14.13 -11.47 -13.13
N GLU A 149 15.11 -12.04 -12.43
CA GLU A 149 14.87 -13.07 -11.43
C GLU A 149 14.16 -12.45 -10.23
N ARG A 150 12.86 -12.75 -10.09
CA ARG A 150 12.04 -12.22 -8.99
C ARG A 150 12.33 -12.90 -7.65
N ARG A 151 12.63 -14.20 -7.65
CA ARG A 151 12.91 -15.00 -6.44
C ARG A 151 14.22 -15.74 -6.58
N LYS A 152 15.08 -15.68 -5.56
CA LYS A 152 16.33 -16.43 -5.48
C LYS A 152 16.04 -17.84 -4.95
N GLY A 153 16.57 -18.89 -5.57
CA GLY A 153 16.28 -20.30 -5.23
C GLY A 153 16.95 -20.83 -3.96
N CYS A 154 16.67 -20.25 -2.80
CA CYS A 154 17.04 -20.80 -1.49
C CYS A 154 16.02 -21.84 -1.01
N SER A 155 16.51 -22.88 -0.31
CA SER A 155 15.90 -24.21 -0.21
C SER A 155 14.65 -24.38 0.68
N ASP A 156 13.88 -23.33 0.98
CA ASP A 156 12.61 -23.43 1.73
C ASP A 156 11.43 -22.81 0.94
N ASP A 157 11.49 -22.92 -0.39
CA ASP A 157 10.48 -22.42 -1.31
C ASP A 157 9.09 -23.05 -1.06
N VAL A 158 8.13 -22.21 -0.64
CA VAL A 158 6.71 -22.42 -0.96
C VAL A 158 6.44 -21.73 -2.29
N GLU A 159 6.26 -22.54 -3.34
CA GLU A 159 5.95 -22.12 -4.70
C GLU A 159 4.69 -21.24 -4.79
N GLY A 160 4.77 -20.17 -5.60
CA GLY A 160 3.67 -19.38 -6.20
C GLY A 160 2.63 -18.71 -5.30
N LEU A 161 2.44 -17.39 -5.38
CA LEU A 161 1.15 -16.76 -5.02
C LEU A 161 0.78 -15.74 -6.11
N PRO A 162 -0.49 -15.69 -6.56
CA PRO A 162 -1.69 -15.40 -5.75
C PRO A 162 -2.24 -16.66 -5.08
N TYR A 163 -2.94 -16.53 -3.93
CA TYR A 163 -3.70 -17.56 -3.16
C TYR A 163 -3.19 -17.87 -1.71
N PRO A 164 -3.92 -18.66 -0.88
CA PRO A 164 -4.19 -18.37 0.53
C PRO A 164 -3.02 -18.60 1.47
N SER A 165 -2.82 -17.69 2.42
CA SER A 165 -1.98 -17.98 3.58
C SER A 165 -2.80 -18.69 4.66
N THR A 166 -2.18 -19.62 5.38
CA THR A 166 -2.73 -20.20 6.62
C THR A 166 -3.16 -19.09 7.58
N TYR A 167 -2.43 -17.98 7.59
CA TYR A 167 -2.78 -16.77 8.34
C TYR A 167 -4.10 -16.14 7.88
N THR A 168 -4.31 -15.90 6.58
CA THR A 168 -5.58 -15.33 6.08
C THR A 168 -6.75 -16.25 6.36
N LYS A 169 -6.58 -17.57 6.14
CA LYS A 169 -7.62 -18.53 6.52
C LYS A 169 -7.86 -18.51 8.02
N GLN A 170 -6.83 -18.38 8.84
CA GLN A 170 -6.97 -18.29 10.30
C GLN A 170 -7.72 -17.02 10.72
N VAL A 171 -7.44 -15.88 10.09
CA VAL A 171 -8.18 -14.62 10.28
C VAL A 171 -9.65 -14.80 9.92
N GLN A 172 -9.95 -15.38 8.76
CA GLN A 172 -11.32 -15.65 8.32
C GLN A 172 -12.04 -16.64 9.25
N TRP A 173 -11.34 -17.67 9.75
CA TRP A 173 -11.85 -18.58 10.77
C TRP A 173 -12.17 -17.85 12.06
N ASN A 174 -11.30 -16.94 12.52
CA ASN A 174 -11.53 -16.14 13.71
C ASN A 174 -12.73 -15.20 13.52
N LEU A 175 -12.81 -14.50 12.38
CA LEU A 175 -13.91 -13.59 12.05
C LEU A 175 -15.23 -14.34 11.93
N ALA A 176 -15.26 -15.50 11.26
CA ALA A 176 -16.47 -16.30 11.10
C ALA A 176 -16.89 -16.96 12.41
N GLY A 177 -15.95 -17.50 13.18
CA GLY A 177 -16.19 -18.04 14.50
C GLY A 177 -16.70 -17.00 15.50
N MET A 178 -16.40 -15.71 15.30
CA MET A 178 -16.96 -14.62 16.10
C MET A 178 -18.18 -13.95 15.42
N GLY A 179 -18.66 -14.47 14.30
CA GLY A 179 -19.88 -14.00 13.62
C GLY A 179 -19.76 -12.73 12.79
N TYR A 180 -18.55 -12.25 12.46
CA TYR A 180 -18.36 -11.10 11.56
C TYR A 180 -18.34 -11.47 10.08
N LEU A 181 -18.02 -12.74 9.77
CA LEU A 181 -17.91 -13.27 8.42
C LEU A 181 -18.79 -14.52 8.28
N PRO A 182 -19.58 -14.70 7.21
CA PRO A 182 -20.28 -15.96 7.01
C PRO A 182 -19.30 -17.12 6.82
N TRP A 183 -19.66 -18.34 7.24
CA TRP A 183 -18.81 -19.53 7.06
C TRP A 183 -18.37 -19.76 5.61
N SER A 184 -19.22 -19.39 4.64
CA SER A 184 -18.92 -19.47 3.20
C SER A 184 -17.83 -18.50 2.74
N GLY A 185 -17.49 -17.49 3.55
CA GLY A 185 -16.44 -16.51 3.27
C GLY A 185 -15.02 -16.97 3.64
N ILE A 186 -14.85 -18.19 4.17
CA ILE A 186 -13.53 -18.76 4.46
C ILE A 186 -12.94 -19.39 3.18
N ASP A 187 -12.38 -18.54 2.32
CA ASP A 187 -11.77 -18.93 1.04
C ASP A 187 -10.24 -18.76 1.04
N GLY A 188 -9.70 -18.11 2.06
CA GLY A 188 -8.30 -17.71 2.20
C GLY A 188 -7.88 -16.51 1.34
N ILE A 189 -8.86 -15.77 0.81
CA ILE A 189 -8.70 -14.59 -0.04
C ILE A 189 -9.15 -13.34 0.74
N VAL A 190 -8.33 -12.29 0.79
CA VAL A 190 -8.73 -11.01 1.39
C VAL A 190 -9.61 -10.22 0.41
N GLY A 191 -10.86 -10.65 0.24
CA GLY A 191 -11.88 -9.99 -0.57
C GLY A 191 -12.71 -8.95 0.20
N PRO A 192 -13.69 -8.28 -0.46
CA PRO A 192 -14.52 -7.25 0.16
C PRO A 192 -15.24 -7.70 1.44
N GLN A 193 -15.71 -8.95 1.49
CA GLN A 193 -16.36 -9.52 2.69
C GLN A 193 -15.39 -9.64 3.87
N THR A 194 -14.14 -10.09 3.62
CA THR A 194 -13.11 -10.20 4.67
C THR A 194 -12.69 -8.82 5.16
N ARG A 195 -12.57 -7.82 4.26
CA ARG A 195 -12.26 -6.43 4.62
C ARG A 195 -13.37 -5.82 5.49
N SER A 196 -14.64 -5.97 5.10
CA SER A 196 -15.79 -5.49 5.88
C SER A 196 -15.83 -6.12 7.27
N ALA A 197 -15.74 -7.45 7.35
CA ALA A 197 -15.73 -8.17 8.62
C ALA A 197 -14.57 -7.74 9.53
N THR A 198 -13.40 -7.46 8.95
CA THR A 198 -12.24 -6.97 9.70
C THR A 198 -12.49 -5.58 10.28
N MET A 199 -13.08 -4.66 9.52
CA MET A 199 -13.46 -3.33 10.02
C MET A 199 -14.51 -3.41 11.13
N ASP A 200 -15.48 -4.31 11.01
CA ASP A 200 -16.50 -4.52 12.04
C ASP A 200 -15.87 -5.06 13.33
N PHE A 201 -14.95 -6.03 13.22
CA PHE A 201 -14.17 -6.49 14.36
C PHE A 201 -13.33 -5.38 14.99
N GLN A 202 -12.65 -4.56 14.18
CA GLN A 202 -11.80 -3.47 14.67
C GLN A 202 -12.61 -2.42 15.44
N ARG A 203 -13.82 -2.10 14.95
CA ARG A 203 -14.79 -1.24 15.64
C ARG A 203 -15.18 -1.83 17.00
N ASP A 204 -15.56 -3.10 17.03
CA ASP A 204 -15.94 -3.83 18.26
C ASP A 204 -14.75 -4.06 19.22
N ALA A 205 -13.52 -4.01 18.72
CA ALA A 205 -12.29 -4.19 19.48
C ALA A 205 -11.66 -2.85 19.92
N CYS A 206 -12.23 -1.71 19.52
CA CYS A 206 -11.73 -0.37 19.82
C CYS A 206 -10.28 -0.14 19.36
N ILE A 207 -9.95 -0.63 18.17
CA ILE A 207 -8.64 -0.46 17.55
C ILE A 207 -8.79 0.25 16.19
N SER A 208 -7.67 0.63 15.57
CA SER A 208 -7.66 1.27 14.24
C SER A 208 -8.52 0.49 13.24
N THR A 209 -9.41 1.20 12.55
CA THR A 209 -10.33 0.64 11.54
C THR A 209 -9.76 0.83 10.14
N ASP A 210 -8.79 -0.01 9.78
CA ASP A 210 -8.06 0.06 8.51
C ASP A 210 -8.41 -1.11 7.56
N ALA A 211 -9.30 -2.01 7.99
CA ALA A 211 -9.67 -3.25 7.30
C ALA A 211 -8.55 -4.31 7.23
N ILE A 212 -7.53 -4.19 8.08
CA ILE A 212 -6.31 -4.99 8.05
C ILE A 212 -6.20 -5.84 9.32
N ALA A 213 -6.17 -7.16 9.12
CA ALA A 213 -5.82 -8.09 10.19
C ALA A 213 -4.30 -8.16 10.37
N GLY A 214 -3.73 -7.12 10.98
CA GLY A 214 -2.31 -7.05 11.37
C GLY A 214 -2.00 -7.61 12.75
N PRO A 215 -0.76 -7.51 13.29
CA PRO A 215 -0.44 -7.96 14.66
C PRO A 215 -1.41 -7.44 15.74
N VAL A 216 -1.75 -6.14 15.76
CA VAL A 216 -2.70 -5.60 16.75
C VAL A 216 -4.08 -6.23 16.59
N THR A 217 -4.64 -6.22 15.39
CA THR A 217 -5.95 -6.84 15.10
C THR A 217 -5.93 -8.35 15.41
N GLY A 218 -4.85 -9.04 15.02
CA GLY A 218 -4.65 -10.48 15.23
C GLY A 218 -4.49 -10.86 16.70
N ASP A 219 -3.79 -10.05 17.49
CA ASP A 219 -3.65 -10.23 18.94
C ASP A 219 -5.00 -10.04 19.63
N HIS A 220 -5.77 -9.01 19.24
CA HIS A 220 -7.13 -8.82 19.74
C HIS A 220 -8.03 -10.01 19.36
N MET A 221 -7.98 -10.49 18.11
CA MET A 221 -8.73 -11.68 17.69
C MET A 221 -8.33 -12.89 18.54
N SER A 222 -7.03 -13.16 18.66
CA SER A 222 -6.49 -14.30 19.43
C SER A 222 -6.94 -14.25 20.89
N GLN A 223 -6.90 -13.08 21.53
CA GLN A 223 -7.36 -12.91 22.91
C GLN A 223 -8.85 -13.18 23.06
N GLN A 224 -9.67 -12.75 22.11
CA GLN A 224 -11.12 -13.05 22.13
C GLN A 224 -11.38 -14.54 21.92
N VAL A 225 -10.69 -15.16 20.96
CA VAL A 225 -10.79 -16.61 20.74
C VAL A 225 -10.38 -17.41 21.98
N LYS A 226 -9.32 -17.01 22.69
CA LYS A 226 -8.91 -17.64 23.96
C LYS A 226 -9.99 -17.58 25.03
N LYS A 227 -10.76 -16.48 25.11
CA LYS A 227 -11.89 -16.38 26.05
C LYS A 227 -12.99 -17.37 25.69
N ILE A 228 -13.32 -17.48 24.40
CA ILE A 228 -14.31 -18.44 23.89
C ILE A 228 -13.87 -19.87 24.21
N GLN A 229 -12.62 -20.22 23.88
CA GLN A 229 -12.08 -21.57 24.12
C GLN A 229 -12.09 -21.95 25.62
N ARG A 230 -11.79 -20.99 26.51
CA ARG A 230 -11.92 -21.19 27.96
C ARG A 230 -13.36 -21.45 28.39
N ALA A 231 -14.32 -20.71 27.84
CA ALA A 231 -15.74 -20.88 28.15
C ALA A 231 -16.28 -22.23 27.65
N THR A 232 -15.78 -22.74 26.53
CA THR A 232 -16.19 -24.02 25.95
C THR A 232 -15.33 -25.22 26.37
N GLY A 233 -14.29 -25.01 27.18
CA GLY A 233 -13.40 -26.09 27.65
C GLY A 233 -12.43 -26.66 26.59
N THR A 234 -12.15 -25.94 25.51
CA THR A 234 -11.15 -26.32 24.50
C THR A 234 -9.78 -25.69 24.79
N PRO A 235 -8.67 -26.23 24.23
CA PRO A 235 -7.35 -25.61 24.37
C PRO A 235 -7.37 -24.15 23.93
N ALA A 236 -6.92 -23.24 24.80
CA ALA A 236 -6.92 -21.80 24.56
C ALA A 236 -5.71 -21.35 23.72
N ASP A 237 -5.57 -21.91 22.51
CA ASP A 237 -4.51 -21.56 21.55
C ASP A 237 -4.74 -20.21 20.84
N GLY A 238 -5.97 -19.68 20.90
CA GLY A 238 -6.36 -18.42 20.25
C GLY A 238 -6.56 -18.52 18.75
N ALA A 239 -6.73 -19.74 18.23
CA ALA A 239 -7.07 -20.01 16.84
C ALA A 239 -8.46 -20.66 16.77
N TYR A 240 -9.40 -19.98 16.10
CA TYR A 240 -10.70 -20.57 15.84
C TYR A 240 -10.55 -21.60 14.72
N GLY A 241 -11.18 -22.74 14.87
CA GLY A 241 -11.08 -23.84 13.91
C GLY A 241 -12.14 -24.90 14.18
N PRO A 242 -12.09 -26.04 13.48
CA PRO A 242 -13.13 -27.07 13.57
C PRO A 242 -13.41 -27.56 15.01
N ASN A 243 -12.37 -27.71 15.84
CA ASN A 243 -12.53 -28.15 17.23
C ASN A 243 -13.21 -27.08 18.10
N THR A 244 -12.79 -25.82 17.97
CA THR A 244 -13.43 -24.68 18.68
C THR A 244 -14.88 -24.53 18.24
N ARG A 245 -15.16 -24.63 16.94
CA ARG A 245 -16.52 -24.60 16.39
C ARG A 245 -17.39 -25.70 16.98
N ALA A 246 -16.94 -26.94 16.98
CA ALA A 246 -17.69 -28.07 17.54
C ALA A 246 -18.03 -27.85 19.03
N ALA A 247 -17.06 -27.36 19.81
CA ALA A 247 -17.28 -27.06 21.23
C ALA A 247 -18.24 -25.88 21.44
N VAL A 248 -18.26 -24.91 20.54
CA VAL A 248 -19.24 -23.81 20.56
C VAL A 248 -20.63 -24.32 20.18
N GLU A 249 -20.75 -25.24 19.22
CA GLU A 249 -22.02 -25.90 18.91
C GLU A 249 -22.55 -26.73 20.10
N ASP A 250 -21.68 -27.42 20.85
CA ASP A 250 -22.04 -28.12 22.09
C ASP A 250 -22.51 -27.14 23.16
N TYR A 251 -21.75 -26.07 23.41
CA TYR A 251 -22.12 -25.03 24.35
C TYR A 251 -23.49 -24.42 24.00
N GLN A 252 -23.72 -24.12 22.72
CA GLN A 252 -25.00 -23.59 22.23
C GLN A 252 -26.16 -24.56 22.48
N ARG A 253 -25.97 -25.87 22.26
CA ARG A 253 -26.99 -26.90 22.57
C ARG A 253 -27.35 -26.91 24.05
N ASP A 254 -26.35 -26.88 24.92
CA ASP A 254 -26.53 -26.97 26.37
C ASP A 254 -27.21 -25.74 26.96
N HIS A 255 -27.06 -24.57 26.32
CA HIS A 255 -27.60 -23.28 26.78
C HIS A 255 -28.83 -22.82 25.99
N GLY A 256 -29.38 -23.66 25.10
CA GLY A 256 -30.59 -23.35 24.33
C GLY A 256 -30.43 -22.21 23.32
N LEU A 257 -29.21 -22.01 22.80
CA LEU A 257 -28.90 -21.00 21.78
C LEU A 257 -29.05 -21.58 20.37
N ALA A 258 -29.04 -20.71 19.35
CA ALA A 258 -28.95 -21.15 17.96
C ALA A 258 -27.63 -21.92 17.74
N VAL A 259 -27.73 -23.14 17.21
CA VAL A 259 -26.57 -24.03 17.00
C VAL A 259 -26.00 -23.78 15.60
N ASP A 260 -25.17 -22.76 15.49
CA ASP A 260 -24.50 -22.35 14.25
C ASP A 260 -22.96 -22.43 14.31
N GLY A 261 -22.44 -22.77 15.50
CA GLY A 261 -21.02 -22.84 15.80
C GLY A 261 -20.30 -21.49 15.83
N MET A 262 -21.05 -20.39 15.76
CA MET A 262 -20.55 -19.02 15.86
C MET A 262 -20.73 -18.48 17.28
N ALA A 263 -19.64 -18.02 17.87
CA ALA A 263 -19.68 -17.19 19.06
C ALA A 263 -20.04 -15.74 18.69
N GLY A 264 -21.27 -15.53 18.17
CA GLY A 264 -21.83 -14.19 17.91
C GLY A 264 -22.19 -13.44 19.21
N PRO A 265 -22.80 -12.24 19.12
CA PRO A 265 -23.12 -11.42 20.29
C PRO A 265 -23.92 -12.14 21.39
N ASN A 266 -24.94 -12.92 21.02
CA ASN A 266 -25.76 -13.67 21.98
C ASN A 266 -24.96 -14.77 22.68
N THR A 267 -24.21 -15.57 21.91
CA THR A 267 -23.35 -16.64 22.43
C THR A 267 -22.27 -16.07 23.35
N MET A 268 -21.58 -14.99 22.94
CA MET A 268 -20.56 -14.34 23.76
C MET A 268 -21.13 -13.73 25.04
N SER A 269 -22.32 -13.11 24.97
CA SER A 269 -23.01 -12.58 26.15
C SER A 269 -23.30 -13.68 27.17
N GLU A 270 -23.79 -14.83 26.72
CA GLU A 270 -24.05 -15.99 27.60
C GLU A 270 -22.76 -16.54 28.21
N MET A 271 -21.66 -16.55 27.46
CA MET A 271 -20.32 -16.90 27.97
C MET A 271 -19.72 -15.84 28.93
N GLY A 272 -20.40 -14.71 29.16
CA GLY A 272 -19.88 -13.60 29.96
C GLY A 272 -18.73 -12.83 29.28
N ILE A 273 -18.60 -12.94 27.96
CA ILE A 273 -17.59 -12.26 27.16
C ILE A 273 -18.18 -10.95 26.62
N SER A 274 -17.77 -9.82 27.20
CA SER A 274 -18.20 -8.50 26.73
C SER A 274 -17.47 -8.09 25.45
N ARG A 275 -18.22 -7.56 24.47
CA ARG A 275 -17.68 -6.76 23.36
C ARG A 275 -17.65 -5.30 23.79
N THR A 276 -16.48 -4.70 23.77
CA THR A 276 -16.33 -3.29 24.12
C THR A 276 -16.79 -2.45 22.93
N MET A 277 -18.02 -1.94 22.94
CA MET A 277 -18.42 -0.93 21.97
C MET A 277 -17.86 0.42 22.43
N CYS A 278 -16.92 0.98 21.68
CA CYS A 278 -16.46 2.33 21.94
C CYS A 278 -17.48 3.35 21.42
N ASP A 279 -17.75 4.38 22.21
CA ASP A 279 -18.48 5.57 21.79
C ASP A 279 -17.66 6.29 20.70
N TYR A 280 -17.96 5.97 19.44
CA TYR A 280 -17.59 6.84 18.33
C TYR A 280 -18.59 8.01 18.32
N PRO A 281 -18.15 9.28 18.34
CA PRO A 281 -19.09 10.38 18.19
C PRO A 281 -19.85 10.19 16.87
N SER A 282 -21.17 10.06 16.99
CA SER A 282 -22.14 10.07 15.90
C SER A 282 -22.01 11.38 15.12
N GLY A 283 -21.12 11.39 14.13
CA GLY A 283 -20.74 12.58 13.37
C GLY A 283 -20.64 12.36 11.86
N ASP A 284 -20.68 11.11 11.38
CA ASP A 284 -20.85 10.85 9.95
C ASP A 284 -22.34 10.73 9.65
N PRO A 285 -22.94 11.61 8.84
CA PRO A 285 -24.27 11.38 8.32
C PRO A 285 -24.23 10.07 7.52
N ALA A 286 -25.07 9.12 7.91
CA ALA A 286 -25.50 8.08 6.99
C ALA A 286 -25.96 8.78 5.68
N PRO A 287 -25.51 8.34 4.49
CA PRO A 287 -25.94 8.95 3.24
C PRO A 287 -27.47 8.96 3.16
N PRO A 288 -28.10 10.07 2.71
CA PRO A 288 -29.52 10.07 2.41
C PRO A 288 -29.85 8.97 1.39
N ALA A 289 -31.00 8.33 1.59
CA ALA A 289 -31.40 7.11 0.90
C ALA A 289 -31.94 7.33 -0.55
N ASP A 290 -31.75 8.50 -1.17
CA ASP A 290 -32.43 8.80 -2.45
C ASP A 290 -31.70 9.76 -3.44
N GLY A 291 -30.48 10.23 -3.15
CA GLY A 291 -29.72 11.05 -4.12
C GLY A 291 -29.03 10.22 -5.20
N SER A 292 -29.14 10.60 -6.48
CA SER A 292 -28.46 9.92 -7.59
C SER A 292 -26.93 9.92 -7.36
N THR A 293 -26.19 8.89 -7.78
CA THR A 293 -24.72 8.78 -7.60
C THR A 293 -23.96 10.07 -7.96
N ARG A 294 -24.47 10.81 -8.95
CA ARG A 294 -23.93 12.10 -9.41
C ARG A 294 -24.03 13.21 -8.36
N GLU A 295 -25.13 13.28 -7.63
CA GLU A 295 -25.31 14.25 -6.54
C GLU A 295 -24.33 13.95 -5.40
N LYS A 296 -24.10 12.67 -5.09
CA LYS A 296 -23.10 12.26 -4.10
C LYS A 296 -21.69 12.69 -4.51
N ILE A 297 -21.31 12.46 -5.77
CA ILE A 297 -20.01 12.90 -6.32
C ILE A 297 -19.84 14.41 -6.12
N VAL A 298 -20.85 15.20 -6.53
CA VAL A 298 -20.80 16.67 -6.41
C VAL A 298 -20.71 17.11 -4.96
N ALA A 299 -21.52 16.53 -4.07
CA ALA A 299 -21.53 16.88 -2.66
C ALA A 299 -20.20 16.56 -1.96
N ILE A 300 -19.64 15.38 -2.22
CA ILE A 300 -18.35 14.96 -1.65
C ILE A 300 -17.22 15.87 -2.16
N ALA A 301 -17.15 16.13 -3.47
CA ALA A 301 -16.14 17.01 -4.03
C ALA A 301 -16.25 18.44 -3.47
N ALA A 302 -17.46 18.99 -3.41
CA ALA A 302 -17.72 20.33 -2.87
C ALA A 302 -17.36 20.45 -1.39
N GLY A 303 -17.57 19.40 -0.61
CA GLY A 303 -17.19 19.34 0.81
C GLY A 303 -15.68 19.40 1.06
N GLU A 304 -14.88 19.01 0.07
CA GLU A 304 -13.42 19.07 0.14
C GLU A 304 -12.83 20.41 -0.31
N HIS A 305 -13.66 21.34 -0.78
CA HIS A 305 -13.20 22.64 -1.26
C HIS A 305 -12.40 23.39 -0.18
N GLY A 306 -11.21 23.87 -0.55
CA GLY A 306 -10.31 24.57 0.35
C GLY A 306 -9.33 23.67 1.10
N TYR A 307 -9.45 22.34 1.00
CA TYR A 307 -8.39 21.44 1.44
C TYR A 307 -7.08 21.75 0.70
N GLN A 308 -5.97 21.84 1.43
CA GLN A 308 -4.63 22.06 0.90
C GLN A 308 -3.73 20.86 1.26
N GLU A 309 -2.83 20.52 0.34
CA GLU A 309 -1.80 19.52 0.60
C GLU A 309 -0.78 20.02 1.64
N ILE A 310 -0.06 19.09 2.25
CA ILE A 310 0.89 19.41 3.32
C ILE A 310 2.10 20.13 2.73
N ASN A 311 2.34 21.38 3.10
CA ASN A 311 3.55 22.16 2.77
C ASN A 311 3.92 22.24 1.27
N GLY A 312 2.95 22.09 0.36
CA GLY A 312 3.23 22.10 -1.09
C GLY A 312 3.99 20.85 -1.60
N SER A 313 3.93 19.74 -0.85
CA SER A 313 4.66 18.51 -1.13
C SER A 313 3.90 17.48 -1.98
N ASN A 314 2.72 17.83 -2.48
CA ASN A 314 1.73 16.88 -3.04
C ASN A 314 1.24 15.79 -2.06
N CYS A 315 1.62 15.81 -0.78
CA CYS A 315 1.09 14.88 0.21
C CYS A 315 -0.34 15.26 0.61
N GLN A 316 -1.27 14.31 0.49
CA GLN A 316 -2.71 14.54 0.66
C GLN A 316 -3.43 13.33 1.30
N LYS A 317 -4.66 13.52 1.79
CA LYS A 317 -5.42 12.52 2.57
C LYS A 317 -6.22 11.49 1.76
N TYR A 318 -6.48 11.76 0.48
CA TYR A 318 -7.22 10.92 -0.46
C TYR A 318 -6.43 9.68 -0.90
N GLY A 319 -5.11 9.65 -0.73
CA GLY A 319 -4.27 8.56 -1.24
C GLY A 319 -2.86 8.48 -0.71
N GLY A 320 -2.26 7.34 -1.03
CA GLY A 320 -1.01 6.87 -0.50
C GLY A 320 0.30 7.37 -1.10
N MET A 321 0.28 8.26 -2.09
CA MET A 321 1.47 8.83 -2.74
C MET A 321 1.51 10.36 -2.55
N CYS A 322 2.70 10.97 -2.59
CA CYS A 322 2.91 12.42 -2.46
C CYS A 322 3.30 12.92 -3.84
N GLU A 323 2.34 12.80 -4.74
CA GLU A 323 2.48 12.97 -6.18
C GLU A 323 1.30 13.82 -6.66
N PRO A 324 1.37 14.44 -7.84
CA PRO A 324 0.25 15.19 -8.37
C PRO A 324 -1.07 14.39 -8.27
N TRP A 325 -2.04 14.93 -7.53
CA TRP A 325 -3.14 14.13 -6.97
C TRP A 325 -4.52 14.45 -7.53
N CYS A 326 -4.61 15.17 -8.65
CA CYS A 326 -5.89 15.54 -9.26
C CYS A 326 -6.74 14.32 -9.64
N ALA A 327 -6.14 13.30 -10.28
CA ALA A 327 -6.82 12.04 -10.60
C ALA A 327 -7.13 11.21 -9.36
N LYS A 328 -6.23 11.24 -8.37
CA LYS A 328 -6.43 10.50 -7.12
C LYS A 328 -7.61 11.06 -6.33
N PHE A 329 -7.72 12.37 -6.24
CA PHE A 329 -8.89 13.05 -5.68
C PHE A 329 -10.17 12.68 -6.43
N GLY A 330 -10.18 12.81 -7.76
CA GLY A 330 -11.38 12.53 -8.56
C GLY A 330 -11.87 11.08 -8.42
N THR A 331 -10.96 10.10 -8.50
CA THR A 331 -11.31 8.68 -8.32
C THR A 331 -11.69 8.37 -6.87
N TRP A 332 -11.07 8.99 -5.88
CA TRP A 332 -11.49 8.87 -4.47
C TRP A 332 -12.92 9.39 -4.28
N VAL A 333 -13.27 10.57 -4.81
CA VAL A 333 -14.64 11.10 -4.72
C VAL A 333 -15.65 10.13 -5.34
N TRP A 334 -15.36 9.58 -6.52
CA TRP A 334 -16.22 8.60 -7.19
C TRP A 334 -16.40 7.31 -6.35
N GLN A 335 -15.31 6.82 -5.76
CA GLN A 335 -15.36 5.65 -4.85
C GLN A 335 -16.21 5.93 -3.62
N GLN A 336 -16.05 7.10 -2.99
CA GLN A 336 -16.89 7.51 -1.84
C GLN A 336 -18.37 7.65 -2.22
N ALA A 337 -18.67 8.00 -3.48
CA ALA A 337 -20.02 8.05 -4.01
C ALA A 337 -20.59 6.68 -4.41
N GLY A 338 -19.80 5.61 -4.33
CA GLY A 338 -20.20 4.23 -4.68
C GLY A 338 -20.02 3.85 -6.15
N VAL A 339 -19.22 4.60 -6.91
CA VAL A 339 -18.84 4.23 -8.29
C VAL A 339 -17.75 3.18 -8.25
N ASP A 340 -17.92 2.09 -9.02
CA ASP A 340 -16.91 1.05 -9.19
C ASP A 340 -15.82 1.50 -10.17
N VAL A 341 -14.94 2.37 -9.70
CA VAL A 341 -13.78 2.87 -10.45
C VAL A 341 -12.47 2.50 -9.73
N PRO A 342 -11.45 1.99 -10.44
CA PRO A 342 -10.13 1.81 -9.86
C PRO A 342 -9.51 3.14 -9.44
N SER A 343 -8.63 3.10 -8.44
CA SER A 343 -7.92 4.28 -7.97
C SER A 343 -6.79 4.63 -8.95
N TYR A 344 -6.83 5.84 -9.54
CA TYR A 344 -5.83 6.29 -10.50
C TYR A 344 -5.06 7.51 -10.01
N TRP A 345 -3.73 7.48 -10.19
CA TRP A 345 -2.86 8.63 -9.99
C TRP A 345 -2.64 9.44 -11.27
N PHE A 346 -2.64 8.75 -12.42
CA PHE A 346 -2.50 9.37 -13.73
C PHE A 346 -3.87 9.57 -14.38
N THR A 347 -4.12 10.78 -14.86
CA THR A 347 -5.38 11.20 -15.50
C THR A 347 -5.67 10.40 -16.77
N GLY A 348 -4.64 10.09 -17.56
CA GLY A 348 -4.80 9.34 -18.81
C GLY A 348 -5.29 7.91 -18.59
N ASP A 349 -4.84 7.25 -17.52
CA ASP A 349 -5.28 5.88 -17.19
C ASP A 349 -6.77 5.84 -16.85
N TRP A 350 -7.25 6.82 -16.10
CA TRP A 350 -8.66 6.90 -15.75
C TRP A 350 -9.55 7.13 -16.98
N TYR A 351 -9.12 8.00 -17.90
CA TYR A 351 -9.81 8.17 -19.17
C TYR A 351 -9.76 6.90 -20.04
N MET A 352 -8.63 6.19 -20.08
CA MET A 352 -8.51 4.95 -20.85
C MET A 352 -9.34 3.81 -20.25
N TRP A 353 -9.41 3.71 -18.92
CA TRP A 353 -10.35 2.81 -18.25
C TRP A 353 -11.78 3.12 -18.65
N GLY A 354 -12.18 4.39 -18.63
CA GLY A 354 -13.52 4.78 -19.00
C GLY A 354 -13.80 4.51 -20.49
N ARG A 355 -12.82 4.67 -21.38
CA ARG A 355 -12.94 4.27 -22.80
C ARG A 355 -13.19 2.76 -22.93
N SER A 356 -12.41 1.95 -22.24
CA SER A 356 -12.52 0.48 -22.28
C SER A 356 -13.83 -0.04 -21.72
N ASN A 357 -14.45 0.69 -20.78
CA ASN A 357 -15.72 0.31 -20.16
C ASN A 357 -16.93 1.07 -20.75
N GLY A 358 -16.74 1.86 -21.82
CA GLY A 358 -17.82 2.59 -22.48
C GLY A 358 -18.32 3.86 -21.77
N HIS A 359 -17.60 4.34 -20.76
CA HIS A 359 -17.91 5.53 -19.98
C HIS A 359 -17.33 6.83 -20.58
N SER A 360 -16.19 6.76 -21.28
CA SER A 360 -15.50 7.96 -21.77
C SER A 360 -15.94 8.38 -23.16
N VAL A 361 -16.07 9.69 -23.33
CA VAL A 361 -16.46 10.37 -24.57
C VAL A 361 -15.33 11.31 -24.99
N PRO A 362 -14.75 11.15 -26.19
CA PRO A 362 -13.74 12.08 -26.69
C PRO A 362 -14.37 13.41 -27.08
N ALA A 363 -13.59 14.50 -26.97
CA ALA A 363 -14.03 15.84 -27.34
C ALA A 363 -14.54 15.93 -28.79
N SER A 364 -14.05 15.07 -29.69
CA SER A 364 -14.53 14.97 -31.08
C SER A 364 -16.01 14.56 -31.21
N ARG A 365 -16.62 13.99 -30.17
CA ARG A 365 -18.07 13.72 -30.10
C ARG A 365 -18.87 14.82 -29.40
N GLY A 366 -18.22 15.91 -28.99
CA GLY A 366 -18.84 17.05 -28.31
C GLY A 366 -19.12 16.81 -26.82
N PHE A 367 -19.66 17.84 -26.16
CA PHE A 367 -19.89 17.90 -24.72
C PHE A 367 -21.38 18.08 -24.35
N SER A 368 -22.30 17.96 -25.31
CA SER A 368 -23.74 18.20 -25.08
C SER A 368 -24.38 17.28 -24.03
N ASP A 369 -23.81 16.09 -23.81
CA ASP A 369 -24.31 15.10 -22.86
C ASP A 369 -23.66 15.20 -21.47
N ILE A 370 -22.74 16.15 -21.27
CA ILE A 370 -21.99 16.26 -20.02
C ILE A 370 -22.93 16.63 -18.86
N LYS A 371 -22.70 16.03 -17.70
CA LYS A 371 -23.56 16.18 -16.53
C LYS A 371 -22.73 16.41 -15.27
N PRO A 372 -23.35 17.00 -14.22
CA PRO A 372 -22.77 16.99 -12.89
C PRO A 372 -22.31 15.58 -12.48
N GLY A 373 -21.14 15.49 -11.87
CA GLY A 373 -20.47 14.26 -11.49
C GLY A 373 -19.57 13.62 -12.56
N ASP A 374 -19.61 14.06 -13.83
CA ASP A 374 -18.64 13.61 -14.84
C ASP A 374 -17.22 14.13 -14.52
N ALA A 375 -16.18 13.46 -15.02
CA ALA A 375 -14.79 13.89 -14.93
C ALA A 375 -14.32 14.44 -16.29
N VAL A 376 -13.73 15.64 -16.32
CA VAL A 376 -13.19 16.29 -17.54
C VAL A 376 -11.67 16.24 -17.56
N PHE A 377 -11.09 15.80 -18.68
CA PHE A 377 -9.65 15.55 -18.80
C PHE A 377 -8.97 16.58 -19.69
N TRP A 378 -7.95 17.23 -19.13
CA TRP A 378 -7.24 18.34 -19.76
C TRP A 378 -5.99 17.87 -20.49
N GLY A 379 -5.67 18.55 -21.59
CA GLY A 379 -4.52 18.30 -22.43
C GLY A 379 -4.90 17.87 -23.85
N SER A 380 -3.96 17.24 -24.55
CA SER A 380 -4.12 16.81 -25.95
C SER A 380 -4.48 15.33 -26.11
N GLY A 381 -4.41 14.53 -25.04
CA GLY A 381 -4.80 13.12 -25.08
C GLY A 381 -4.28 12.31 -23.88
N PRO A 382 -4.69 11.05 -23.73
CA PRO A 382 -4.44 10.25 -22.52
C PRO A 382 -3.03 9.60 -22.47
N SER A 383 -2.18 9.78 -23.47
CA SER A 383 -1.04 8.88 -23.73
C SER A 383 0.18 9.09 -22.83
N SER A 384 0.33 10.25 -22.18
CA SER A 384 1.50 10.60 -21.37
C SER A 384 1.19 11.67 -20.34
N VAL A 385 2.05 11.81 -19.33
CA VAL A 385 1.98 12.89 -18.32
C VAL A 385 2.07 14.30 -18.93
N SER A 386 2.68 14.44 -20.11
CA SER A 386 2.76 15.71 -20.84
C SER A 386 1.53 16.01 -21.71
N SER A 387 0.76 14.98 -22.10
CA SER A 387 -0.43 15.12 -22.94
C SER A 387 -1.74 15.04 -22.15
N SER A 388 -1.75 14.37 -20.99
CA SER A 388 -2.88 14.29 -20.07
C SER A 388 -2.50 14.96 -18.76
N VAL A 389 -2.83 16.25 -18.65
CA VAL A 389 -2.17 17.13 -17.67
C VAL A 389 -2.97 17.33 -16.40
N HIS A 390 -4.30 17.22 -16.45
CA HIS A 390 -5.16 17.47 -15.29
C HIS A 390 -6.54 16.83 -15.45
N VAL A 391 -7.28 16.71 -14.34
CA VAL A 391 -8.69 16.31 -14.35
C VAL A 391 -9.45 17.13 -13.31
N ASP A 392 -10.67 17.55 -13.64
CA ASP A 392 -11.62 18.13 -12.69
C ASP A 392 -12.95 17.36 -12.76
N LEU A 393 -13.75 17.43 -11.70
CA LEU A 393 -15.12 16.95 -11.67
C LEU A 393 -16.09 18.07 -12.04
N VAL A 394 -17.14 17.74 -12.78
CA VAL A 394 -18.21 18.69 -13.13
C VAL A 394 -19.12 18.88 -11.91
N GLU A 395 -19.09 20.08 -11.34
CA GLU A 395 -19.97 20.48 -10.24
C GLU A 395 -21.35 20.88 -10.77
N SER A 396 -21.40 21.66 -11.86
CA SER A 396 -22.63 22.02 -12.56
C SER A 396 -22.39 22.36 -14.03
N VAL A 397 -23.48 22.31 -14.83
CA VAL A 397 -23.50 22.79 -16.23
C VAL A 397 -24.44 24.00 -16.30
N ASN A 398 -23.92 25.12 -16.77
CA ASN A 398 -24.67 26.36 -16.92
C ASN A 398 -25.60 26.28 -18.14
N ALA A 399 -26.59 27.19 -18.20
CA ALA A 399 -27.59 27.21 -19.28
C ALA A 399 -26.98 27.46 -20.68
N ASP A 400 -25.82 28.12 -20.74
CA ASP A 400 -25.05 28.36 -21.96
C ASP A 400 -24.11 27.21 -22.34
N GLY A 401 -24.10 26.11 -21.57
CA GLY A 401 -23.24 24.94 -21.78
C GLY A 401 -21.84 25.06 -21.16
N THR A 402 -21.51 26.18 -20.51
CA THR A 402 -20.24 26.29 -19.77
C THR A 402 -20.29 25.49 -18.46
N LEU A 403 -19.12 25.09 -17.96
CA LEU A 403 -18.98 24.18 -16.83
C LEU A 403 -18.46 24.91 -15.60
N ASN A 404 -19.05 24.59 -14.44
CA ASN A 404 -18.42 24.85 -13.16
C ASN A 404 -17.79 23.54 -12.68
N LEU A 405 -16.51 23.60 -12.33
CA LEU A 405 -15.66 22.45 -12.09
C LEU A 405 -15.04 22.53 -10.70
N ILE A 406 -14.78 21.38 -10.11
CA ILE A 406 -14.03 21.24 -8.87
C ILE A 406 -12.95 20.17 -9.03
N GLY A 407 -11.71 20.50 -8.68
CA GLY A 407 -10.59 19.59 -8.85
C GLY A 407 -9.58 19.69 -7.73
N GLY A 408 -8.98 18.54 -7.44
CA GLY A 408 -7.84 18.44 -6.54
C GLY A 408 -6.55 18.87 -7.23
N ASN A 409 -5.55 19.22 -6.42
CA ASN A 409 -4.25 19.69 -6.86
C ASN A 409 -4.24 20.88 -7.84
N VAL A 410 -5.26 21.74 -7.76
CA VAL A 410 -5.27 23.02 -8.47
C VAL A 410 -4.57 24.03 -7.57
N SER A 411 -3.32 24.34 -7.90
CA SER A 411 -2.43 25.13 -7.04
C SER A 411 -2.32 24.52 -5.63
N ASN A 412 -2.05 23.21 -5.56
CA ASN A 412 -1.82 22.47 -4.31
C ASN A 412 -3.07 22.37 -3.39
N ALA A 413 -4.26 22.60 -3.94
CA ALA A 413 -5.52 22.63 -3.20
C ALA A 413 -6.70 22.02 -3.98
N VAL A 414 -7.80 21.73 -3.28
CA VAL A 414 -9.10 21.48 -3.90
C VAL A 414 -9.76 22.83 -4.22
N SER A 415 -9.82 23.17 -5.50
CA SER A 415 -10.27 24.49 -5.96
C SER A 415 -11.36 24.38 -7.03
N ARG A 416 -12.17 25.44 -7.13
CA ARG A 416 -13.21 25.58 -8.14
C ARG A 416 -12.74 26.38 -9.34
N LYS A 417 -13.27 26.06 -10.51
CA LYS A 417 -13.20 26.85 -11.75
C LYS A 417 -14.62 27.10 -12.23
N TYR A 418 -14.93 28.30 -12.69
CA TYR A 418 -16.29 28.67 -13.10
C TYR A 418 -16.34 29.07 -14.57
N ASN A 419 -17.48 28.84 -15.20
CA ASN A 419 -17.79 29.25 -16.57
C ASN A 419 -16.75 28.78 -17.60
N VAL A 420 -16.25 27.55 -17.43
CA VAL A 420 -15.31 26.94 -18.37
C VAL A 420 -16.07 26.51 -19.62
N ASP A 421 -15.77 27.12 -20.76
CA ASP A 421 -16.27 26.64 -22.05
C ASP A 421 -15.50 25.38 -22.48
N PRO A 422 -16.13 24.20 -22.54
CA PRO A 422 -15.44 22.96 -22.86
C PRO A 422 -14.98 22.88 -24.33
N TYR A 423 -15.48 23.75 -25.22
CA TYR A 423 -15.09 23.77 -26.63
C TYR A 423 -13.84 24.62 -26.90
N SER A 424 -13.59 25.63 -26.07
CA SER A 424 -12.37 26.46 -26.16
C SER A 424 -11.29 26.05 -25.16
N ALA A 425 -11.66 25.32 -24.11
CA ALA A 425 -10.72 24.72 -23.17
C ALA A 425 -9.93 23.57 -23.82
N ASN A 426 -8.68 23.38 -23.38
CA ASN A 426 -7.85 22.25 -23.80
C ASN A 426 -8.29 20.96 -23.09
N ILE A 427 -9.48 20.45 -23.41
CA ILE A 427 -10.09 19.24 -22.87
C ILE A 427 -10.20 18.21 -23.98
N TYR A 428 -9.57 17.04 -23.81
CA TYR A 428 -9.58 15.99 -24.84
C TYR A 428 -10.74 14.99 -24.69
N GLY A 429 -11.48 15.05 -23.58
CA GLY A 429 -12.69 14.27 -23.36
C GLY A 429 -13.17 14.29 -21.91
N TYR A 430 -14.24 13.54 -21.65
CA TYR A 430 -14.81 13.36 -20.31
C TYR A 430 -15.20 11.90 -20.06
N THR A 431 -15.31 11.51 -18.79
CA THR A 431 -15.71 10.17 -18.34
C THR A 431 -16.94 10.26 -17.44
N ARG A 432 -17.88 9.37 -17.65
CA ARG A 432 -19.14 9.27 -16.89
C ARG A 432 -18.99 8.26 -15.73
N PRO A 433 -19.49 8.54 -14.52
CA PRO A 433 -19.51 7.59 -13.41
C PRO A 433 -20.37 6.36 -13.71
#